data_AF-A0A1B8FDD5-F1
#
_entry.id   AF-A0A1B8FDD5-F1
#
_cell.length_a   1.000
_cell.length_b   1.000
_cell.length_c   1.000
_cell.angle_alpha   90.00
_cell.angle_beta   90.00
_cell.angle_gamma   90.00
#
_symmetry.space_group_name_H-M   'P 1'
#
loop_
_entity.id
_entity.type
_entity.pdbx_description
1 polymer ?
#
loop_
_entity_poly.entity_id
_entity_poly.type
_entity_poly.pdbx_seq_one_letter_code
_entity_poly.pdbx_strand_id
1 'polypeptide(L)'
;MNKNPGSGCWPAPRTRPTGCLAAGHQLEEEAGVGASSSVEKLAAAEARKLSQAAKQAQKRLKRAGIEARKQERLRKKSVAQLTQAGYPIPPELADPITDPEAGSKSQYESASEGGRGSGRGSESEWE
;
A
#
# COMPACT_ATOMS: atom_id res chain seq x y z
N MET A 1 6.23 -48.08 12.26
CA MET A 1 6.71 -47.25 11.14
C MET A 1 5.51 -46.57 10.48
N ASN A 2 5.27 -45.29 10.75
CA ASN A 2 4.12 -44.57 10.17
C ASN A 2 4.57 -43.86 8.90
N LYS A 3 4.04 -44.30 7.75
CA LYS A 3 4.22 -43.63 6.46
C LYS A 3 3.28 -42.43 6.40
N ASN A 4 3.84 -41.25 6.25
CA ASN A 4 3.11 -40.00 6.07
C ASN A 4 2.95 -39.74 4.56
N PRO A 5 1.75 -39.80 3.96
CA PRO A 5 1.55 -39.55 2.54
C PRO A 5 1.05 -38.11 2.37
N GLY A 6 1.96 -37.19 2.07
CA GLY A 6 1.57 -35.78 1.93
C GLY A 6 2.69 -34.84 1.52
N SER A 7 3.66 -35.29 0.72
CA SER A 7 4.52 -34.34 0.01
C SER A 7 3.71 -33.75 -1.14
N GLY A 8 2.94 -32.71 -0.84
CA GLY A 8 2.32 -31.88 -1.87
C GLY A 8 3.41 -31.37 -2.81
N CYS A 9 3.35 -31.81 -4.06
CA CYS A 9 4.16 -31.26 -5.14
C CYS A 9 3.80 -29.78 -5.29
N TRP A 10 4.63 -28.90 -4.75
CA TRP A 10 4.56 -27.48 -5.08
C TRP A 10 5.12 -27.31 -6.50
N PRO A 11 4.37 -26.77 -7.47
CA PRO A 11 4.92 -26.53 -8.80
C PRO A 11 6.03 -25.46 -8.70
N ALA A 12 7.17 -25.77 -9.30
CA ALA A 12 8.33 -24.88 -9.31
C ALA A 12 7.99 -23.54 -9.97
N PRO A 13 8.38 -22.40 -9.39
CA PRO A 13 8.18 -21.11 -10.04
C PRO A 13 9.18 -20.97 -11.20
N ARG A 14 8.64 -20.75 -12.40
CA ARG A 14 9.33 -20.18 -13.58
C ARG A 14 10.23 -21.12 -14.38
N THR A 15 9.62 -22.00 -15.17
CA THR A 15 10.22 -22.36 -16.47
C THR A 15 9.95 -21.20 -17.44
N ARG A 16 11.00 -20.42 -17.77
CA ARG A 16 10.96 -19.55 -18.94
C ARG A 16 11.12 -20.44 -20.18
N PRO A 17 10.22 -20.42 -21.17
CA PRO A 17 10.55 -21.01 -22.46
C PRO A 17 11.65 -20.16 -23.10
N THR A 18 12.86 -20.71 -23.12
CA THR A 18 13.93 -20.25 -24.02
C THR A 18 13.56 -20.70 -25.43
N GLY A 19 13.42 -19.75 -26.35
CA GLY A 19 13.43 -20.02 -27.78
C GLY A 19 12.10 -19.84 -28.49
N CYS A 20 11.72 -18.60 -28.78
CA CYS A 20 11.06 -18.31 -30.05
C CYS A 20 12.12 -17.74 -30.98
N LEU A 21 12.64 -18.60 -31.85
CA LEU A 21 13.48 -18.23 -32.98
C LEU A 21 12.60 -17.40 -33.92
N ALA A 22 12.94 -16.12 -34.08
CA ALA A 22 12.25 -15.20 -34.96
C ALA A 22 12.41 -15.65 -36.42
N ALA A 23 11.38 -16.27 -36.98
CA ALA A 23 11.23 -16.45 -38.42
C ALA A 23 10.61 -15.17 -39.00
N GLY A 24 11.38 -14.50 -39.87
CA GLY A 24 10.90 -13.60 -40.94
C GLY A 24 9.84 -12.57 -40.56
N HIS A 25 10.25 -11.43 -40.02
CA HIS A 25 9.46 -10.21 -40.15
C HIS A 25 9.89 -9.50 -41.43
N GLN A 26 9.26 -9.86 -42.55
CA GLN A 26 9.22 -9.00 -43.73
C GLN A 26 8.45 -7.75 -43.32
N LEU A 27 9.16 -6.65 -43.09
CA LEU A 27 8.55 -5.35 -42.88
C LEU A 27 8.18 -4.82 -44.26
N GLU A 28 6.97 -5.14 -44.70
CA GLU A 28 6.32 -4.36 -45.73
C GLU A 28 5.99 -2.99 -45.14
N GLU A 29 6.72 -2.03 -45.68
CA GLU A 29 6.61 -0.61 -45.50
C GLU A 29 5.30 -0.14 -46.16
N GLU A 30 4.22 -0.03 -45.37
CA GLU A 30 3.03 0.68 -45.82
C GLU A 30 2.67 1.76 -44.81
N ALA A 31 3.06 2.97 -45.19
CA ALA A 31 2.84 4.22 -44.49
C ALA A 31 1.34 4.52 -44.38
N GLY A 32 0.82 4.56 -43.15
CA GLY A 32 -0.59 4.85 -42.93
C GLY A 32 -0.97 5.26 -41.51
N VAL A 33 -0.17 6.07 -40.80
CA VAL A 33 -0.59 6.66 -39.50
C VAL A 33 -0.06 8.09 -39.33
N GLY A 34 -0.34 8.95 -40.29
CA GLY A 34 -0.01 10.38 -40.23
C GLY A 34 -1.08 11.17 -39.47
N ALA A 35 -0.65 11.92 -38.46
CA ALA A 35 -1.31 13.06 -37.81
C ALA A 35 -2.20 12.85 -36.56
N SER A 36 -2.92 11.74 -36.37
CA SER A 36 -3.78 11.55 -35.17
C SER A 36 -3.07 10.87 -33.98
N SER A 37 -2.03 10.07 -34.24
CA SER A 37 -1.37 9.24 -33.19
C SER A 37 -0.34 9.97 -32.33
N SER A 38 0.20 11.11 -32.78
CA SER A 38 1.21 11.87 -32.03
C SER A 38 0.58 12.65 -30.88
N VAL A 39 -0.59 13.26 -31.11
CA VAL A 39 -1.34 14.00 -30.08
C VAL A 39 -1.82 13.07 -28.97
N GLU A 40 -2.34 11.88 -29.31
CA GLU A 40 -2.74 10.87 -28.32
C GLU A 40 -1.55 10.31 -27.52
N LYS A 41 -0.40 10.10 -28.16
CA LYS A 41 0.82 9.66 -27.45
C LYS A 41 1.33 10.71 -26.47
N LEU A 42 1.26 11.99 -26.83
CA LEU A 42 1.62 13.10 -25.95
C LEU A 42 0.63 13.20 -24.78
N ALA A 43 -0.68 13.13 -25.04
CA ALA A 43 -1.71 13.12 -24.00
C ALA A 43 -1.56 11.93 -23.04
N ALA A 44 -1.27 10.72 -23.55
CA ALA A 44 -1.02 9.55 -22.73
C ALA A 44 0.26 9.68 -21.88
N ALA A 45 1.31 10.33 -22.40
CA ALA A 45 2.53 10.59 -21.65
C ALA A 45 2.29 11.60 -20.51
N GLU A 46 1.50 12.64 -20.75
CA GLU A 46 1.10 13.61 -19.72
C GLU A 46 0.23 12.98 -18.64
N ALA A 47 -0.78 12.20 -19.02
CA ALA A 47 -1.62 11.46 -18.08
C ALA A 47 -0.80 10.47 -17.22
N ARG A 48 0.21 9.81 -17.81
CA ARG A 48 1.15 8.95 -17.06
C ARG A 48 1.97 9.74 -16.05
N LYS A 49 2.48 10.93 -16.42
CA LYS A 49 3.24 11.80 -15.50
C LYS A 49 2.37 12.25 -14.33
N LEU A 50 1.13 12.69 -14.59
CA LEU A 50 0.17 13.09 -13.57
C LEU A 50 -0.17 11.93 -12.62
N SER A 51 -0.43 10.74 -13.16
CA SER A 51 -0.69 9.54 -12.36
C SER A 51 0.50 9.15 -11.47
N GLN A 52 1.72 9.24 -12.02
CA GLN A 52 2.93 8.98 -11.24
C GLN A 52 3.12 10.01 -10.13
N ALA A 53 2.92 11.29 -10.41
CA ALA A 53 2.99 12.36 -9.42
C ALA A 53 1.98 12.14 -8.28
N ALA A 54 0.73 11.81 -8.60
CA ALA A 54 -0.30 11.50 -7.61
C ALA A 54 0.09 10.30 -6.72
N LYS A 55 0.58 9.21 -7.32
CA LYS A 55 1.05 8.02 -6.58
C LYS A 55 2.24 8.35 -5.68
N GLN A 56 3.15 9.22 -6.12
CA GLN A 56 4.28 9.66 -5.31
C GLN A 56 3.82 10.51 -4.13
N ALA A 57 2.91 11.46 -4.34
CA ALA A 57 2.31 12.27 -3.28
C ALA A 57 1.60 11.39 -2.23
N GLN A 58 0.80 10.42 -2.67
CA GLN A 58 0.14 9.47 -1.77
C GLN A 58 1.15 8.68 -0.93
N LYS A 59 2.26 8.21 -1.52
CA LYS A 59 3.32 7.51 -0.78
C LYS A 59 3.98 8.42 0.27
N ARG A 60 4.17 9.70 -0.03
CA ARG A 60 4.72 10.68 0.93
C ARG A 60 3.77 10.90 2.11
N LEU A 61 2.48 11.09 1.83
CA LEU A 61 1.45 11.23 2.88
C LEU A 61 1.39 9.99 3.77
N LYS A 62 1.42 8.78 3.19
CA LYS A 62 1.43 7.52 3.95
C LYS A 62 2.66 7.40 4.86
N ARG A 63 3.85 7.80 4.39
CA ARG A 63 5.07 7.79 5.21
C ARG A 63 4.95 8.76 6.38
N ALA A 64 4.55 10.00 6.10
CA ALA A 64 4.32 11.01 7.12
C ALA A 64 3.28 10.56 8.16
N GLY A 65 2.20 9.89 7.73
CA GLY A 65 1.19 9.36 8.65
C GLY A 65 1.67 8.17 9.49
N ILE A 66 2.55 7.33 8.96
CA ILE A 66 3.21 6.28 9.75
C ILE A 66 4.13 6.90 10.81
N GLU A 67 4.90 7.91 10.44
CA GLU A 67 5.79 8.65 11.35
C GLU A 67 4.99 9.35 12.46
N ALA A 68 3.93 10.07 12.11
CA ALA A 68 3.03 10.71 13.07
C ALA A 68 2.44 9.70 14.08
N ARG A 69 1.94 8.56 13.61
CA ARG A 69 1.42 7.50 14.50
C ARG A 69 2.49 6.89 15.41
N LYS A 70 3.73 6.75 14.94
CA LYS A 70 4.85 6.29 15.77
C LYS A 70 5.18 7.31 16.84
N GLN A 71 5.27 8.59 16.48
CA GLN A 71 5.53 9.67 17.43
C GLN A 71 4.42 9.75 18.48
N GLU A 72 3.15 9.67 18.08
CA GLU A 72 2.03 9.68 19.04
C GLU A 72 2.07 8.48 19.99
N ARG A 73 2.48 7.29 19.50
CA ARG A 73 2.70 6.13 20.37
C ARG A 73 3.81 6.37 21.39
N LEU A 74 4.89 7.05 21.00
CA LEU A 74 5.98 7.40 21.91
C LEU A 74 5.52 8.43 22.95
N ARG A 75 4.80 9.48 22.52
CA ARG A 75 4.18 10.47 23.41
C ARG A 75 3.27 9.82 24.45
N LYS A 76 2.37 8.93 24.02
CA LYS A 76 1.46 8.22 24.94
C LYS A 76 2.21 7.37 25.95
N LYS A 77 3.31 6.73 25.55
CA LYS A 77 4.16 5.95 26.46
C LYS A 77 4.86 6.83 27.49
N SER A 78 5.43 7.97 27.09
CA SER A 78 6.08 8.89 28.05
C SER A 78 5.07 9.50 29.01
N VAL A 79 3.91 9.92 28.52
CA VAL A 79 2.80 10.41 29.35
C VAL A 79 2.38 9.35 30.37
N ALA A 80 2.16 8.10 29.93
CA ALA A 80 1.78 7.01 30.84
C ALA A 80 2.84 6.78 31.92
N GLN A 81 4.13 6.84 31.59
CA GLN A 81 5.22 6.68 32.56
C GLN A 81 5.23 7.82 33.59
N LEU A 82 5.08 9.08 33.15
CA LEU A 82 5.03 10.23 34.06
C LEU A 82 3.82 10.16 34.99
N THR A 83 2.64 9.84 34.44
CA THR A 83 1.42 9.64 35.23
C THR A 83 1.60 8.52 36.24
N GLN A 84 2.20 7.39 35.84
CA GLN A 84 2.47 6.26 36.74
C GLN A 84 3.45 6.65 37.86
N ALA A 85 4.45 7.49 37.56
CA ALA A 85 5.41 8.00 38.53
C ALA A 85 4.88 9.20 39.34
N GLY A 86 3.64 9.65 39.09
CA GLY A 86 3.02 10.78 39.79
C GLY A 86 3.60 12.15 39.44
N TYR A 87 4.37 12.25 38.35
CA TYR A 87 4.94 13.52 37.89
C TYR A 87 3.93 14.31 37.04
N PRO A 88 3.95 15.65 37.10
CA PRO A 88 3.13 16.48 36.23
C PRO A 88 3.54 16.29 34.77
N ILE A 89 2.56 16.22 33.86
CA ILE A 89 2.79 16.06 32.43
C ILE A 89 3.30 17.39 31.86
N PRO A 90 4.46 17.43 31.20
CA PRO A 90 4.97 18.66 30.58
C PRO A 90 4.09 19.07 29.40
N PRO A 91 3.95 20.38 29.12
CA PRO A 91 3.07 20.90 28.07
C PRO A 91 3.43 20.38 26.67
N GLU A 92 4.70 20.12 26.39
CA GLU A 92 5.14 19.54 25.10
C GLU A 92 4.54 18.17 24.81
N LEU A 93 4.25 17.39 25.85
CA LEU A 93 3.62 16.08 25.73
C LEU A 93 2.10 16.15 25.86
N ALA A 94 1.51 17.31 26.17
CA ALA A 94 0.07 17.46 26.28
C ALA A 94 -0.61 17.42 24.91
N ASP A 95 0.03 18.02 23.91
CA ASP A 95 -0.54 18.16 22.56
C ASP A 95 -0.51 16.85 21.77
N PRO A 96 -1.66 16.40 21.22
CA PRO A 96 -1.72 15.22 20.39
C PRO A 96 -1.13 15.47 19.00
N ILE A 97 -0.37 14.49 18.49
CA ILE A 97 0.22 14.58 17.15
C ILE A 97 -0.84 14.25 16.11
N THR A 98 -1.11 15.20 15.21
CA THR A 98 -2.09 15.04 14.12
C THR A 98 -1.52 14.18 12.99
N ASP A 99 -2.26 13.16 12.56
CA ASP A 99 -1.88 12.29 11.43
C ASP A 99 -2.27 12.94 10.08
N PRO A 100 -1.31 13.30 9.21
CA PRO A 100 -1.59 13.93 7.92
C PRO A 100 -2.35 13.02 6.94
N GLU A 101 -2.30 11.70 7.11
CA GLU A 101 -3.08 10.75 6.29
C GLU A 101 -4.56 10.73 6.68
N ALA A 102 -4.90 11.09 7.94
CA ALA A 102 -6.27 11.01 8.44
C ALA A 102 -7.24 11.97 7.71
N GLY A 103 -6.80 13.18 7.37
CA GLY A 103 -7.59 14.13 6.58
C GLY A 103 -7.77 13.73 5.11
N SER A 104 -6.96 12.80 4.61
CA SER A 104 -6.94 12.41 3.19
C SER A 104 -7.86 11.23 2.86
N LYS A 105 -8.38 10.51 3.86
CA LYS A 105 -9.23 9.31 3.67
C LYS A 105 -10.63 9.59 3.13
N SER A 106 -11.06 10.85 3.11
CA SER A 106 -12.41 11.25 2.67
C SER A 106 -12.73 10.88 1.22
N GLN A 107 -11.75 10.71 0.33
CA GLN A 107 -12.03 10.46 -1.10
C GLN A 107 -12.25 8.99 -1.51
N TYR A 108 -12.07 8.01 -0.61
CA TYR A 108 -12.19 6.58 -0.98
C TYR A 108 -13.23 5.79 -0.15
N GLU A 109 -13.83 6.41 0.85
CA GLU A 109 -14.88 5.83 1.73
C GLU A 109 -16.30 5.96 1.13
N SER A 110 -16.45 6.04 -0.20
CA SER A 110 -17.77 6.05 -0.86
C SER A 110 -18.05 4.83 -1.74
N ALA A 111 -17.17 3.82 -1.75
CA ALA A 111 -17.30 2.67 -2.65
C ALA A 111 -17.22 1.29 -1.97
N SER A 112 -17.37 1.18 -0.65
CA SER A 112 -17.42 -0.13 0.01
C SER A 112 -18.27 -0.11 1.28
N GLU A 113 -19.55 0.22 1.13
CA GLU A 113 -20.59 -0.29 2.02
C GLU A 113 -20.74 -1.81 1.77
N GLY A 114 -19.73 -2.55 2.21
CA GLY A 114 -19.63 -3.99 2.10
C GLY A 114 -19.53 -4.56 3.51
N GLY A 115 -20.67 -4.63 4.18
CA GLY A 115 -20.77 -5.09 5.55
C GLY A 115 -20.12 -6.45 5.79
N ARG A 116 -19.51 -6.60 6.96
CA ARG A 116 -19.51 -7.83 7.77
C ARG A 116 -18.88 -7.52 9.13
N GLY A 117 -19.71 -7.03 10.04
CA GLY A 117 -19.47 -7.25 11.46
C GLY A 117 -19.63 -8.74 11.75
N SER A 118 -18.64 -9.34 12.41
CA SER A 118 -18.79 -10.62 13.08
C SER A 118 -17.91 -10.60 14.32
N GLY A 119 -18.45 -10.03 15.40
CA GLY A 119 -17.95 -10.34 16.74
C GLY A 119 -18.36 -11.76 17.13
N ARG A 120 -17.51 -12.43 17.93
CA ARG A 120 -17.83 -13.46 18.96
C ARG A 120 -16.54 -14.19 19.35
N GLY A 121 -15.94 -13.83 20.49
CA GLY A 121 -15.76 -14.71 21.66
C GLY A 121 -14.33 -15.26 21.71
N SER A 122 -13.69 -15.57 22.83
CA SER A 122 -13.99 -15.47 24.26
C SER A 122 -12.65 -15.62 25.01
N GLU A 123 -12.64 -15.20 26.26
CA GLU A 123 -11.54 -15.23 27.21
C GLU A 123 -10.86 -16.61 27.33
N SER A 124 -9.53 -16.63 27.44
CA SER A 124 -8.78 -17.77 27.98
C SER A 124 -8.09 -17.33 29.27
N GLU A 125 -8.73 -17.72 30.36
CA GLU A 125 -8.27 -17.78 31.74
C GLU A 125 -6.98 -18.62 31.81
N TRP A 126 -5.92 -18.07 32.41
CA TRP A 126 -4.72 -18.82 32.77
C TRP A 126 -4.76 -19.02 34.28
N GLU A 127 -4.89 -20.28 34.69
CA GLU A 127 -4.54 -20.75 36.04
C GLU A 127 -3.19 -21.47 35.97
#